data_AF-A0A535KF01-F1
#
_entry.id   AF-A0A535KF01-F1
#
_cell.length_a   1.000
_cell.length_b   1.000
_cell.length_c   1.000
_cell.angle_alpha   90.00
_cell.angle_beta   90.00
_cell.angle_gamma   90.00
#
_symmetry.space_group_name_H-M   'P 1'
#
loop_
_entity.id
_entity.type
_entity.pdbx_description
1 polymer ?
#
loop_
_entity_poly.entity_id
_entity_poly.type
_entity_poly.pdbx_seq_one_letter_code
_entity_poly.pdbx_strand_id
1 'polypeptide(L)'
;MVKPLIAALIALLSIVACGGASNGPQGPSASSVSAQPGDVPHGMVKCDLTGDINNFIGREQSPDPQTAKSMSTYWADAKKAGATAAYAAIYTDSDAHCSSIKSSTSDPGV
;
A
#
# COMPACT_ATOMS: atom_id res chain seq x y z
N MET A 1 39.15 13.36 41.83
CA MET A 1 38.25 12.33 41.25
C MET A 1 37.34 12.95 40.18
N VAL A 2 37.91 13.58 39.14
CA VAL A 2 37.14 14.31 38.09
C VAL A 2 37.32 13.69 36.69
N LYS A 3 38.43 12.95 36.49
CA LYS A 3 38.73 12.22 35.25
C LYS A 3 37.78 11.05 34.92
N PRO A 4 37.27 10.24 35.87
CA PRO A 4 36.38 9.13 35.50
C PRO A 4 34.98 9.61 35.10
N LEU A 5 34.56 10.78 35.55
CA LEU A 5 33.23 11.34 35.26
C LEU A 5 33.12 11.83 33.80
N ILE A 6 34.22 12.40 33.27
CA ILE A 6 34.26 12.94 31.90
C ILE A 6 34.25 11.80 30.87
N ALA A 7 34.95 10.69 31.15
CA ALA A 7 34.96 9.52 30.28
C ALA A 7 33.57 8.85 30.18
N ALA A 8 32.84 8.78 31.29
CA ALA A 8 31.49 8.25 31.32
C ALA A 8 30.49 9.14 30.54
N LEU A 9 30.65 10.46 30.63
CA LEU A 9 29.78 11.41 29.92
C LEU A 9 29.93 11.30 28.39
N ILE A 10 31.16 11.14 27.90
CA ILE A 10 31.46 10.99 26.47
C ILE A 10 30.91 9.67 25.93
N ALA A 11 31.00 8.58 26.71
CA ALA A 11 30.44 7.28 26.31
C ALA A 11 28.91 7.30 26.21
N LEU A 12 28.23 8.08 27.04
CA LEU A 12 26.76 8.27 27.02
C LEU A 12 26.30 9.13 25.82
N LEU A 13 27.09 10.12 25.40
CA LEU A 13 26.78 10.98 24.25
C LEU A 13 26.86 10.23 22.90
N SER A 14 27.67 9.17 22.80
CA SER A 14 27.83 8.37 21.58
C SER A 14 26.60 7.52 21.22
N ILE A 15 25.72 7.23 22.18
CA ILE A 15 24.57 6.33 21.97
C ILE A 15 23.37 7.08 21.37
N VAL A 16 23.27 8.39 21.59
CA VAL A 16 22.15 9.21 21.09
C VAL A 16 22.33 9.64 19.63
N ALA A 17 23.56 9.66 19.12
CA ALA A 17 23.84 10.09 17.74
C ALA A 17 23.43 9.08 16.65
N CYS A 18 23.28 7.79 16.98
CA CYS A 18 22.81 6.76 16.05
C CYS A 18 21.33 6.39 16.22
N GLY A 19 20.66 6.94 17.22
CA GLY A 19 19.24 6.67 17.52
C GLY A 19 18.28 7.71 16.94
N GLY A 20 18.77 8.70 16.21
CA GLY A 20 17.92 9.62 15.47
C GLY A 20 17.18 8.83 14.40
N ALA A 21 15.86 8.68 14.55
CA ALA A 21 15.00 8.16 13.51
C ALA A 21 15.33 8.93 12.22
N SER A 22 16.02 8.24 11.31
CA SER A 22 16.34 8.77 10.01
C SER A 22 15.02 8.93 9.28
N ASN A 23 14.49 10.16 9.28
CA ASN A 23 13.58 10.61 8.23
C ASN A 23 14.40 10.71 6.94
N GLY A 24 14.85 9.54 6.44
CA GLY A 24 15.41 9.42 5.11
C GLY A 24 14.38 9.88 4.09
N PRO A 25 14.81 10.17 2.84
CA PRO A 25 13.89 10.55 1.78
C PRO A 25 12.74 9.55 1.72
N GLN A 26 11.51 10.01 1.96
CA GLN A 26 10.34 9.15 1.89
C GLN A 26 10.18 8.73 0.43
N GLY A 27 10.43 7.46 0.15
CA GLY A 27 10.26 6.89 -1.18
C GLY A 27 8.81 7.02 -1.67
N PRO A 28 8.58 6.76 -2.97
CA PRO A 28 7.24 6.81 -3.55
C PRO A 28 6.25 5.95 -2.74
N SER A 29 5.04 6.47 -2.50
CA SER A 29 3.96 5.68 -1.89
C SER A 29 3.42 4.67 -2.90
N ALA A 30 2.80 3.58 -2.41
CA ALA A 30 2.11 2.61 -3.26
C ALA A 30 1.04 3.26 -4.17
N SER A 31 0.39 4.34 -3.71
CA SER A 31 -0.58 5.11 -4.51
C SER A 31 0.05 5.96 -5.60
N SER A 32 1.32 6.38 -5.44
CA SER A 32 2.03 7.20 -6.43
C SER A 32 2.67 6.37 -7.55
N VAL A 33 2.91 5.08 -7.30
CA VAL A 33 3.50 4.14 -8.27
C VAL A 33 2.49 3.17 -8.86
N SER A 34 1.24 3.22 -8.41
CA SER A 34 0.13 2.51 -9.06
C SER A 34 -0.29 3.24 -10.34
N ALA A 35 -1.14 2.61 -11.15
CA ALA A 35 -1.64 3.21 -12.38
C ALA A 35 -2.28 4.58 -12.12
N GLN A 36 -1.74 5.60 -12.77
CA GLN A 36 -2.23 6.98 -12.75
C GLN A 36 -3.14 7.23 -13.97
N PRO A 37 -3.98 8.28 -13.93
CA PRO A 37 -4.84 8.62 -15.06
C PRO A 37 -4.11 8.85 -16.39
N GLY A 38 -2.82 9.22 -16.34
CA GLY A 38 -1.98 9.37 -17.53
C GLY A 38 -1.43 8.05 -18.09
N ASP A 39 -1.49 6.96 -17.33
CA ASP A 39 -0.99 5.63 -17.73
C ASP A 39 -2.06 4.80 -18.46
N VAL A 40 -3.31 5.28 -18.46
CA VAL A 40 -4.46 4.60 -19.04
C VAL A 40 -4.98 5.34 -20.28
N PRO A 41 -5.64 4.64 -21.22
CA PRO A 41 -6.30 5.27 -22.36
C PRO A 41 -7.20 6.45 -21.97
N HIS A 42 -7.27 7.44 -22.86
CA HIS A 42 -8.16 8.58 -22.68
C HIS A 42 -9.62 8.12 -22.53
N GLY A 43 -10.35 8.78 -21.62
CA GLY A 43 -11.75 8.49 -21.35
C GLY A 43 -11.98 7.44 -20.26
N MET A 44 -10.93 6.82 -19.71
CA MET A 44 -11.08 5.94 -18.56
C MET A 44 -11.39 6.73 -17.28
N VAL A 45 -12.31 6.21 -16.49
CA VAL A 45 -12.73 6.73 -15.19
C VAL A 45 -12.15 5.87 -14.07
N LYS A 46 -11.83 6.49 -12.95
CA LYS A 46 -11.28 5.81 -11.77
C LYS A 46 -12.42 5.34 -10.87
N CYS A 47 -12.49 4.04 -10.57
CA CYS A 47 -13.57 3.48 -9.76
C CYS A 47 -13.38 3.75 -8.26
N ASP A 48 -14.49 3.90 -7.53
CA ASP A 48 -14.54 4.03 -6.05
C ASP A 48 -14.01 2.79 -5.30
N LEU A 49 -13.87 1.66 -5.98
CA LEU A 49 -13.20 0.48 -5.45
C LEU A 49 -11.67 0.66 -5.32
N THR A 50 -11.11 1.69 -5.98
CA THR A 50 -9.69 2.03 -5.90
C THR A 50 -9.30 2.47 -4.49
N GLY A 51 -8.18 1.95 -3.96
CA GLY A 51 -7.66 2.38 -2.68
C GLY A 51 -6.58 1.47 -2.12
N ASP A 52 -6.33 1.61 -0.81
CA ASP A 52 -5.50 0.66 -0.07
C ASP A 52 -6.01 -0.78 -0.23
N ILE A 53 -5.09 -1.72 -0.31
CA ILE A 53 -5.39 -3.14 -0.54
C ILE A 53 -6.37 -3.73 0.49
N ASN A 54 -6.33 -3.29 1.75
CA ASN A 54 -7.24 -3.83 2.77
C ASN A 54 -8.67 -3.31 2.57
N ASN A 55 -8.83 -2.07 2.10
CA ASN A 55 -10.14 -1.52 1.75
C ASN A 55 -10.70 -2.23 0.51
N PHE A 56 -9.87 -2.46 -0.51
CA PHE A 56 -10.24 -3.27 -1.67
C PHE A 56 -10.72 -4.67 -1.24
N ILE A 57 -9.91 -5.41 -0.49
CA ILE A 57 -10.25 -6.77 -0.01
C ILE A 57 -11.56 -6.74 0.80
N GLY A 58 -11.74 -5.75 1.67
CA GLY A 58 -12.94 -5.59 2.48
C GLY A 58 -14.20 -5.36 1.64
N ARG A 59 -14.10 -4.55 0.58
CA ARG A 59 -15.20 -4.27 -0.34
C ARG A 59 -15.55 -5.46 -1.22
N GLU A 60 -14.59 -6.32 -1.54
CA GLU A 60 -14.81 -7.54 -2.33
C GLU A 60 -15.40 -8.71 -1.54
N GLN A 61 -15.41 -8.67 -0.19
CA GLN A 61 -15.88 -9.80 0.62
C GLN A 61 -17.31 -10.27 0.29
N SER A 62 -18.19 -9.35 -0.10
CA SER A 62 -19.57 -9.66 -0.46
C SER A 62 -19.78 -9.93 -1.95
N PRO A 63 -19.32 -9.06 -2.89
CA PRO A 63 -19.59 -9.27 -4.31
C PRO A 63 -18.72 -10.36 -4.96
N ASP A 64 -17.47 -10.54 -4.50
CA ASP A 64 -16.57 -11.61 -4.96
C ASP A 64 -15.68 -12.15 -3.82
N PRO A 65 -16.20 -13.11 -3.03
CA PRO A 65 -15.46 -13.72 -1.94
C PRO A 65 -14.17 -14.45 -2.39
N GLN A 66 -14.09 -14.90 -3.65
CA GLN A 66 -12.88 -15.56 -4.16
C GLN A 66 -11.79 -14.54 -4.45
N THR A 67 -12.12 -13.40 -5.07
CA THR A 67 -11.18 -12.29 -5.25
C THR A 67 -10.69 -11.76 -3.90
N ALA A 68 -11.60 -11.57 -2.93
CA ALA A 68 -11.21 -11.16 -1.58
C ALA A 68 -10.23 -12.15 -0.93
N LYS A 69 -10.48 -13.46 -1.05
CA LYS A 69 -9.61 -14.51 -0.52
C LYS A 69 -8.24 -14.52 -1.20
N SER A 70 -8.22 -14.54 -2.54
CA SER A 70 -6.98 -14.56 -3.31
C SER A 70 -6.12 -13.33 -3.04
N MET A 71 -6.72 -12.14 -3.04
CA MET A 71 -6.00 -10.90 -2.73
C MET A 71 -5.52 -10.85 -1.28
N SER A 72 -6.28 -11.39 -0.33
CA SER A 72 -5.83 -11.54 1.05
C SER A 72 -4.60 -12.45 1.16
N THR A 73 -4.58 -13.57 0.44
CA THR A 73 -3.42 -14.46 0.37
C THR A 73 -2.21 -13.76 -0.24
N TYR A 74 -2.37 -13.11 -1.40
CA TYR A 74 -1.27 -12.37 -2.03
C TYR A 74 -0.74 -11.25 -1.13
N TRP A 75 -1.63 -10.51 -0.46
CA TRP A 75 -1.21 -9.47 0.46
C TRP A 75 -0.48 -10.02 1.69
N ALA A 76 -0.92 -11.15 2.23
CA ALA A 76 -0.23 -11.82 3.32
C ALA A 76 1.19 -12.24 2.91
N ASP A 77 1.36 -12.77 1.70
CA ASP A 77 2.67 -13.19 1.21
C ASP A 77 3.58 -12.00 0.88
N ALA A 78 3.03 -10.93 0.30
CA ALA A 78 3.77 -9.68 0.10
C ALA A 78 4.28 -9.09 1.42
N LYS A 79 3.45 -9.11 2.48
CA LYS A 79 3.88 -8.68 3.82
C LYS A 79 5.02 -9.54 4.38
N LYS A 80 4.96 -10.87 4.20
CA LYS A 80 6.08 -11.76 4.59
C LYS A 80 7.37 -11.44 3.82
N ALA A 81 7.24 -10.96 2.59
CA ALA A 81 8.37 -10.49 1.77
C ALA A 81 8.81 -9.04 2.09
N GLY A 82 8.21 -8.38 3.09
CA GLY A 82 8.59 -7.05 3.55
C GLY A 82 7.77 -5.89 2.99
N ALA A 83 6.70 -6.15 2.23
CA ALA A 83 5.80 -5.11 1.78
C ALA A 83 5.06 -4.48 2.96
N THR A 84 5.03 -3.14 3.01
CA THR A 84 4.38 -2.37 4.08
C THR A 84 3.10 -1.66 3.62
N ALA A 85 2.92 -1.49 2.32
CA ALA A 85 1.72 -0.91 1.71
C ALA A 85 1.44 -1.54 0.34
N ALA A 86 0.18 -1.55 -0.08
CA ALA A 86 -0.23 -1.88 -1.44
C ALA A 86 -1.49 -1.10 -1.81
N TYR A 87 -1.71 -0.90 -3.11
CA TYR A 87 -2.78 -0.06 -3.63
C TYR A 87 -3.41 -0.71 -4.85
N ALA A 88 -4.74 -0.86 -4.85
CA ALA A 88 -5.51 -1.32 -5.99
C ALA A 88 -5.99 -0.10 -6.79
N ALA A 89 -5.49 0.10 -8.01
CA ALA A 89 -5.94 1.15 -8.90
C ALA A 89 -6.82 0.56 -9.99
N ILE A 90 -8.09 0.94 -10.02
CA ILE A 90 -9.10 0.33 -10.90
C ILE A 90 -9.69 1.43 -11.76
N TYR A 91 -9.59 1.22 -13.07
CA TYR A 91 -10.14 2.12 -14.07
C TYR A 91 -11.05 1.33 -15.00
N THR A 92 -12.13 1.96 -15.44
CA THR A 92 -13.04 1.45 -16.46
C THR A 92 -13.31 2.53 -17.50
N ASP A 93 -13.93 2.19 -18.60
CA ASP A 93 -14.42 3.11 -19.64
C ASP A 93 -15.67 3.91 -19.24
N SER A 94 -16.34 3.56 -18.13
CA SER A 94 -17.52 4.27 -17.63
C SER A 94 -17.82 4.04 -16.14
N ASP A 95 -18.54 4.97 -15.52
CA ASP A 95 -19.05 4.84 -14.14
C ASP A 95 -20.04 3.68 -13.98
N ALA A 96 -20.76 3.34 -15.06
CA ALA A 96 -21.65 2.20 -15.11
C ALA A 96 -20.87 0.89 -14.94
N HIS A 97 -19.72 0.75 -15.61
CA HIS A 97 -18.85 -0.42 -15.43
C HIS A 97 -18.16 -0.44 -14.07
N CYS A 98 -17.80 0.72 -13.48
CA CYS A 98 -17.36 0.74 -12.08
C CYS A 98 -18.42 0.20 -11.12
N SER A 99 -19.70 0.44 -11.43
CA SER A 99 -20.82 -0.03 -10.62
C SER A 99 -21.12 -1.51 -10.86
N SER A 100 -20.92 -2.02 -12.07
CA SER A 100 -21.13 -3.44 -12.40
C SER A 100 -20.08 -4.35 -11.77
N ILE A 101 -18.83 -3.90 -11.64
CA ILE A 101 -17.77 -4.66 -10.93
C ILE A 101 -18.21 -5.01 -9.52
N LYS A 102 -18.87 -4.08 -8.81
CA LYS A 102 -19.41 -4.31 -7.46
C LYS A 102 -20.57 -5.32 -7.40
N SER A 103 -21.05 -5.79 -8.55
CA SER A 103 -22.23 -6.67 -8.67
C SER A 103 -21.97 -7.98 -9.43
N SER A 104 -20.80 -8.12 -10.06
CA SER A 104 -20.53 -9.21 -10.99
C SER A 104 -19.41 -10.10 -10.48
N THR A 105 -19.76 -11.35 -10.14
CA THR A 105 -18.87 -12.51 -9.94
C THR A 105 -18.25 -12.96 -11.27
N SER A 106 -17.79 -12.03 -12.10
CA SER A 106 -17.30 -12.34 -13.44
C SER A 106 -15.89 -11.82 -13.56
N ASP A 107 -14.97 -12.74 -13.30
CA ASP A 107 -13.63 -12.79 -13.88
C ASP A 107 -13.64 -12.20 -15.30
N PRO A 108 -13.03 -11.02 -15.54
CA PRO A 108 -12.88 -10.48 -16.90
C PRO A 108 -11.77 -11.20 -17.70
N GLY A 109 -11.33 -12.39 -17.28
CA GLY A 109 -10.26 -13.17 -17.90
C GLY A 109 -10.72 -14.37 -18.74
N VAL A 110 -11.45 -14.14 -19.83
CA VAL A 110 -11.37 -14.98 -21.06
C VAL A 110 -11.43 -14.13 -22.33
#